data_AF-A0A6A8AEH9-F1
#
_entry.id   AF-A0A6A8AEH9-F1
#
_cell.length_a   1.000
_cell.length_b   1.000
_cell.length_c   1.000
_cell.angle_alpha   90.00
_cell.angle_beta   90.00
_cell.angle_gamma   90.00
#
_symmetry.space_group_name_H-M   'P 1'
#
loop_
_entity.id
_entity.type
_entity.pdbx_description
1 polymer ?
#
loop_
_entity_poly.entity_id
_entity_poly.type
_entity_poly.pdbx_seq_one_letter_code
_entity_poly.pdbx_strand_id
1 'polypeptide(L)'
;MNEAQIAELFIRAAEADRKLPNTAKPAAMKAMNVGYVHDRADMNQWFEEDKKAANWAWLDPKNLRNTTNDMGIWAAAMEVIKLCPSETQRRALWAWARSEAGGKAFAKWCKSEEGISRQLGNYRKDTAILQIARAFDRKPLQHNENTDEADFTNHPEIEDKRSIIGVWRPEESKPVCGFDGALQDFSWAEAQNARRREREARRKAA
;
A
#
# COMPACT_ATOMS: atom_id res chain seq x y z
N MET A 1 13.58 10.37 -15.14
CA MET A 1 12.12 10.47 -15.36
C MET A 1 11.51 10.75 -14.00
N ASN A 2 10.72 11.80 -13.85
CA ASN A 2 10.25 12.23 -12.53
C ASN A 2 9.04 11.39 -12.09
N GLU A 3 8.79 11.31 -10.78
CA GLU A 3 7.67 10.56 -10.19
C GLU A 3 6.30 10.92 -10.81
N ALA A 4 6.06 12.21 -11.03
CA ALA A 4 4.82 12.68 -11.68
C ALA A 4 4.69 12.19 -13.13
N GLN A 5 5.80 12.14 -13.88
CA GLN A 5 5.79 11.63 -15.26
C GLN A 5 5.55 10.11 -15.29
N ILE A 6 6.09 9.38 -14.31
CA ILE A 6 5.82 7.95 -14.12
C ILE A 6 4.33 7.74 -13.84
N ALA A 7 3.77 8.48 -12.89
CA ALA A 7 2.36 8.41 -12.55
C ALA A 7 1.46 8.67 -13.78
N GLU A 8 1.72 9.75 -14.51
CA GLU A 8 0.96 10.09 -15.72
C GLU A 8 1.10 9.02 -16.82
N LEU A 9 2.30 8.47 -17.03
CA LEU A 9 2.54 7.40 -17.98
C LEU A 9 1.64 6.18 -17.69
N PHE A 10 1.57 5.77 -16.42
CA PHE A 10 0.74 4.63 -16.03
C PHE A 10 -0.76 4.92 -16.12
N ILE A 11 -1.22 6.13 -15.79
CA ILE A 11 -2.64 6.51 -15.94
C ILE A 11 -3.04 6.47 -17.42
N ARG A 12 -2.25 7.08 -18.31
CA ARG A 12 -2.51 7.05 -19.77
C ARG A 12 -2.45 5.64 -20.33
N ALA A 13 -1.51 4.82 -19.87
CA ALA A 13 -1.45 3.40 -20.24
C ALA A 13 -2.72 2.65 -19.79
N ALA A 14 -3.21 2.89 -18.57
CA ALA A 14 -4.43 2.27 -18.07
C ALA A 14 -5.69 2.73 -18.84
N GLU A 15 -5.74 3.98 -19.29
CA GLU A 15 -6.80 4.47 -20.18
C GLU A 15 -6.79 3.75 -21.53
N ALA A 16 -5.61 3.53 -22.11
CA ALA A 16 -5.44 2.74 -23.33
C ALA A 16 -5.86 1.28 -23.11
N ASP A 17 -5.47 0.67 -21.98
CA ASP A 17 -5.86 -0.70 -21.60
C ASP A 17 -7.38 -0.86 -21.50
N ARG A 18 -8.08 0.15 -20.98
CA ARG A 18 -9.54 0.11 -20.82
C ARG A 18 -10.30 0.12 -22.15
N LYS A 19 -9.75 0.79 -23.16
CA LYS A 19 -10.33 0.88 -24.50
C LYS A 19 -10.09 -0.40 -25.30
N LEU A 20 -9.14 -1.26 -24.89
CA LEU A 20 -8.96 -2.55 -25.53
C LEU A 20 -10.22 -3.41 -25.31
N PRO A 21 -10.76 -4.02 -26.39
CA PRO A 21 -11.91 -4.91 -26.24
C PRO A 21 -11.49 -6.07 -25.35
N ASN A 22 -12.19 -6.22 -24.22
CA ASN A 22 -12.01 -7.38 -23.34
C ASN A 22 -12.61 -8.59 -24.08
N THR A 23 -11.77 -9.33 -24.82
CA THR A 23 -12.18 -10.50 -25.64
C THR A 23 -12.57 -11.71 -24.79
N ALA A 24 -12.61 -11.58 -23.46
CA ALA A 24 -13.37 -12.48 -22.60
C ALA A 24 -14.86 -12.29 -22.90
N LYS A 25 -15.48 -13.35 -23.46
CA LYS A 25 -16.90 -13.46 -23.82
C LYS A 25 -17.81 -12.59 -22.93
N PRO A 26 -18.75 -11.81 -23.52
CA PRO A 26 -19.61 -10.94 -22.72
C PRO A 26 -20.31 -11.75 -21.64
N ALA A 27 -20.29 -11.23 -20.41
CA ALA A 27 -21.04 -11.80 -19.30
C ALA A 27 -22.51 -11.96 -19.73
N ALA A 28 -23.07 -13.17 -19.56
CA ALA A 28 -24.42 -13.48 -20.00
C ALA A 28 -25.41 -12.42 -19.49
N MET A 29 -26.13 -11.79 -20.41
CA MET A 29 -27.11 -10.76 -20.07
C MET A 29 -28.21 -11.35 -19.19
N LYS A 30 -28.22 -10.99 -17.91
CA LYS A 30 -29.36 -11.25 -17.01
C LYS A 30 -30.40 -10.16 -17.26
N ALA A 31 -31.28 -10.42 -18.23
CA ALA A 31 -32.49 -9.67 -18.57
C ALA A 31 -32.29 -8.15 -18.74
N MET A 32 -32.17 -7.71 -19.99
CA MET A 32 -32.19 -6.28 -20.32
C MET A 32 -33.57 -5.91 -20.87
N ASN A 33 -34.20 -4.89 -20.30
CA ASN A 33 -35.31 -4.20 -20.94
C ASN A 33 -34.71 -3.46 -22.16
N VAL A 34 -35.01 -3.92 -23.37
CA VAL A 34 -34.49 -3.29 -24.58
C VAL A 34 -35.29 -2.01 -24.79
N GLY A 35 -34.88 -0.94 -24.12
CA GLY A 35 -35.33 0.41 -24.48
C GLY A 35 -35.06 0.63 -25.96
N TYR A 36 -35.97 1.34 -26.64
CA TYR A 36 -35.85 1.65 -28.07
C TYR A 36 -34.47 2.25 -28.36
N VAL A 37 -33.65 1.50 -29.11
CA VAL A 37 -32.32 1.94 -29.53
C VAL A 37 -32.51 2.61 -30.88
N HIS A 38 -32.30 3.93 -30.95
CA HIS A 38 -32.31 4.64 -32.22
C HIS A 38 -31.28 4.03 -33.16
N ASP A 39 -31.72 3.69 -34.37
CA ASP A 39 -30.82 3.16 -35.38
C ASP A 39 -29.96 4.29 -35.98
N ARG A 40 -28.95 3.90 -36.76
CA ARG A 40 -28.01 4.87 -37.35
C ARG A 40 -28.68 5.80 -38.37
N ALA A 41 -29.79 5.37 -38.98
CA ALA A 41 -30.56 6.20 -39.91
C ALA A 41 -31.39 7.25 -39.16
N ASP A 42 -31.93 6.88 -38.00
CA ASP A 42 -32.73 7.71 -37.10
C ASP A 42 -31.87 8.80 -36.46
N MET A 43 -30.67 8.43 -35.95
CA MET A 43 -29.70 9.39 -35.42
C MET A 43 -29.14 10.33 -36.51
N ASN A 44 -29.11 9.92 -37.78
CA ASN A 44 -28.64 10.77 -38.87
C ASN A 44 -29.59 11.93 -39.18
N GLN A 45 -30.86 11.82 -38.82
CA GLN A 45 -31.86 12.88 -39.01
C GLN A 45 -31.85 13.95 -37.89
N TRP A 46 -31.08 13.74 -36.81
CA TRP A 46 -30.95 14.75 -35.76
C TRP A 46 -30.05 15.88 -36.23
N PHE A 47 -30.49 17.11 -35.99
CA PHE A 47 -29.81 18.33 -36.43
C PHE A 47 -28.35 18.35 -35.97
N GLU A 48 -27.43 18.81 -36.82
CA GLU A 48 -26.00 18.90 -36.49
C GLU A 48 -25.72 19.79 -35.27
N GLU A 49 -26.60 20.77 -35.04
CA GLU A 49 -26.56 21.67 -33.89
C GLU A 49 -26.89 20.94 -32.57
N ASP A 50 -27.86 20.02 -32.57
CA ASP A 50 -28.22 19.21 -31.40
C ASP A 50 -27.14 18.16 -31.05
N LYS A 51 -26.50 17.58 -32.07
CA LYS A 51 -25.36 16.65 -31.88
C LYS A 51 -24.16 17.34 -31.23
N LYS A 52 -23.91 18.61 -31.59
CA LYS A 52 -22.87 19.44 -30.97
C LYS A 52 -23.27 19.94 -29.59
N ALA A 53 -24.52 20.37 -29.40
CA ALA A 53 -25.03 20.88 -28.13
C ALA A 53 -25.08 19.81 -27.03
N ALA A 54 -25.39 18.56 -27.39
CA ALA A 54 -25.46 17.44 -26.45
C ALA A 54 -24.08 16.83 -26.09
N ASN A 55 -22.97 17.41 -26.58
CA ASN A 55 -21.61 17.01 -26.21
C ASN A 55 -21.34 15.50 -26.42
N TRP A 56 -21.73 14.97 -27.59
CA TRP A 56 -21.53 13.56 -27.95
C TRP A 56 -20.07 13.21 -28.28
N ALA A 57 -19.11 13.95 -27.72
CA ALA A 57 -17.68 13.62 -27.82
C ALA A 57 -17.40 12.18 -27.34
N TRP A 58 -18.24 11.62 -26.47
CA TRP A 58 -18.15 10.22 -26.01
C TRP A 58 -18.54 9.18 -27.09
N LEU A 59 -19.24 9.58 -28.15
CA LEU A 59 -19.65 8.75 -29.29
C LEU A 59 -18.72 8.89 -30.50
N ASP A 60 -17.75 9.83 -30.45
CA ASP A 60 -16.81 10.05 -31.54
C ASP A 60 -15.91 8.81 -31.73
N PRO A 61 -15.89 8.19 -32.92
CA PRO A 61 -15.08 7.00 -33.18
C PRO A 61 -13.59 7.16 -32.88
N LYS A 62 -13.09 8.41 -32.97
CA LYS A 62 -11.71 8.78 -32.62
C LYS A 62 -11.41 8.64 -31.14
N ASN A 63 -12.40 8.85 -30.27
CA ASN A 63 -12.26 8.75 -28.82
C ASN A 63 -12.46 7.30 -28.33
N LEU A 64 -13.21 6.49 -29.08
CA LEU A 64 -13.45 5.08 -28.78
C LEU A 64 -12.27 4.16 -29.10
N ARG A 65 -11.55 4.41 -30.21
CA ARG A 65 -10.44 3.56 -30.65
C ARG A 65 -9.11 4.01 -30.07
N ASN A 66 -8.27 3.05 -29.72
CA ASN A 66 -6.87 3.32 -29.42
C ASN A 66 -6.13 3.76 -30.68
N THR A 67 -5.35 4.83 -30.54
CA THR A 67 -4.39 5.22 -31.56
C THR A 67 -3.13 4.37 -31.43
N THR A 68 -2.29 4.37 -32.47
CA THR A 68 -0.97 3.73 -32.43
C THR A 68 -0.08 4.32 -31.34
N ASN A 69 -0.21 5.63 -31.08
CA ASN A 69 0.51 6.31 -30.01
C ASN A 69 0.08 5.81 -28.62
N ASP A 70 -1.22 5.59 -28.40
CA ASP A 70 -1.74 5.06 -27.13
C ASP A 70 -1.20 3.66 -26.85
N MET A 71 -1.13 2.81 -27.88
CA MET A 71 -0.53 1.48 -27.77
C MET A 71 0.98 1.54 -27.51
N GLY A 72 1.68 2.52 -28.09
CA GLY A 72 3.09 2.77 -27.81
C GLY A 72 3.33 3.21 -26.36
N ILE A 73 2.46 4.07 -25.81
CA ILE A 73 2.49 4.49 -24.41
C ILE A 73 2.24 3.29 -23.48
N TRP A 74 1.25 2.46 -23.80
CA TRP A 74 0.96 1.24 -23.04
C TRP A 74 2.16 0.29 -23.03
N ALA A 75 2.77 0.04 -24.19
CA ALA A 75 3.96 -0.83 -24.30
C ALA A 75 5.15 -0.25 -23.51
N ALA A 76 5.38 1.06 -23.58
CA ALA A 76 6.41 1.73 -22.79
C ALA A 76 6.18 1.56 -21.28
N ALA A 77 4.94 1.73 -20.80
CA ALA A 77 4.60 1.52 -19.40
C ALA A 77 4.85 0.06 -18.96
N MET A 78 4.54 -0.93 -19.81
CA MET A 78 4.82 -2.35 -19.55
C MET A 78 6.31 -2.69 -19.52
N GLU A 79 7.16 -1.96 -20.24
CA GLU A 79 8.61 -2.11 -20.12
C GLU A 79 9.13 -1.43 -18.84
N VAL A 80 8.64 -0.24 -18.53
CA VAL A 80 9.05 0.52 -17.33
C VAL A 80 8.67 -0.22 -16.04
N ILE A 81 7.51 -0.89 -15.99
CA ILE A 81 7.06 -1.60 -14.78
C ILE A 81 8.01 -2.74 -14.38
N LYS A 82 8.79 -3.30 -15.33
CA LYS A 82 9.78 -4.36 -15.07
C LYS A 82 10.94 -3.89 -14.19
N LEU A 83 11.18 -2.58 -14.11
CA LEU A 83 12.21 -1.99 -13.25
C LEU A 83 11.89 -2.13 -11.77
N CYS A 84 10.62 -2.31 -11.41
CA CYS A 84 10.18 -2.62 -10.05
C CYS A 84 10.33 -4.13 -9.81
N PRO A 85 11.20 -4.61 -8.90
CA PRO A 85 11.45 -6.04 -8.68
C PRO A 85 10.26 -6.78 -8.05
N SER A 86 9.54 -6.16 -7.11
CA SER A 86 8.45 -6.81 -6.39
C SER A 86 7.16 -6.88 -7.22
N GLU A 87 6.62 -8.09 -7.38
CA GLU A 87 5.36 -8.29 -8.11
C GLU A 87 4.17 -7.61 -7.43
N THR A 88 4.13 -7.65 -6.09
CA THR A 88 3.04 -7.03 -5.31
C THR A 88 2.98 -5.51 -5.51
N GLN A 89 4.14 -4.86 -5.59
CA GLN A 89 4.26 -3.42 -5.86
C GLN A 89 3.83 -3.10 -7.31
N ARG A 90 4.24 -3.92 -8.29
CA ARG A 90 3.77 -3.79 -9.68
C ARG A 90 2.25 -3.89 -9.80
N ARG A 91 1.65 -4.87 -9.12
CA ARG A 91 0.20 -5.07 -9.12
C ARG A 91 -0.55 -3.90 -8.48
N ALA A 92 -0.07 -3.40 -7.34
CA ALA A 92 -0.64 -2.24 -6.67
C ALA A 92 -0.57 -0.97 -7.54
N LEU A 93 0.57 -0.73 -8.19
CA LEU A 93 0.75 0.40 -9.12
C LEU A 93 -0.23 0.32 -10.29
N TRP A 94 -0.35 -0.85 -10.92
CA TRP A 94 -1.26 -1.04 -12.04
C TRP A 94 -2.73 -0.90 -11.64
N ALA A 95 -3.11 -1.47 -10.50
CA ALA A 95 -4.46 -1.37 -9.98
C ALA A 95 -4.85 0.07 -9.60
N TRP A 96 -3.91 0.84 -9.05
CA TRP A 96 -4.11 2.26 -8.80
C TRP A 96 -4.28 3.04 -10.11
N ALA A 97 -3.42 2.83 -11.11
CA ALA A 97 -3.55 3.50 -12.40
C ALA A 97 -4.89 3.17 -13.09
N ARG A 98 -5.33 1.92 -13.00
CA ARG A 98 -6.65 1.48 -13.48
C ARG A 98 -7.82 2.13 -12.74
N SER A 99 -7.65 2.44 -11.46
CA SER A 99 -8.62 3.17 -10.65
C SER A 99 -8.75 4.62 -11.14
N GLU A 100 -7.64 5.30 -11.39
CA GLU A 100 -7.62 6.68 -11.91
C GLU A 100 -8.21 6.78 -13.33
N ALA A 101 -7.99 5.78 -14.18
CA ALA A 101 -8.61 5.67 -15.51
C ALA A 101 -10.12 5.35 -15.49
N GLY A 102 -10.78 5.45 -14.33
CA GLY A 102 -12.21 5.21 -14.15
C GLY A 102 -12.60 3.72 -14.13
N GLY A 103 -11.68 2.84 -13.73
CA GLY A 103 -11.95 1.43 -13.48
C GLY A 103 -12.48 1.15 -12.08
N LYS A 104 -12.20 -0.05 -11.56
CA LYS A 104 -12.55 -0.43 -10.19
C LYS A 104 -11.80 0.46 -9.19
N ALA A 105 -12.52 1.07 -8.26
CA ALA A 105 -11.91 1.93 -7.23
C ALA A 105 -10.80 1.19 -6.46
N PHE A 106 -9.66 1.86 -6.26
CA PHE A 106 -8.47 1.26 -5.66
C PHE A 106 -8.71 0.62 -4.29
N ALA A 107 -9.51 1.27 -3.43
CA ALA A 107 -9.87 0.72 -2.12
C ALA A 107 -10.65 -0.61 -2.21
N LYS A 108 -11.52 -0.74 -3.23
CA LYS A 108 -12.26 -1.97 -3.49
C LYS A 108 -11.33 -3.05 -4.01
N TRP A 109 -10.38 -2.70 -4.88
CA TRP A 109 -9.34 -3.62 -5.36
C TRP A 109 -8.51 -4.16 -4.18
N CYS A 110 -8.00 -3.27 -3.32
CA CYS A 110 -7.23 -3.62 -2.12
C CYS A 110 -7.97 -4.67 -1.27
N LYS A 111 -9.26 -4.45 -1.00
CA LYS A 111 -10.07 -5.35 -0.15
C LYS A 111 -10.44 -6.67 -0.82
N SER A 112 -10.73 -6.67 -2.13
CA SER A 112 -11.33 -7.83 -2.81
C SER A 112 -10.35 -8.72 -3.57
N GLU A 113 -9.27 -8.16 -4.12
CA GLU A 113 -8.30 -8.91 -4.93
C GLU A 113 -7.02 -9.25 -4.15
N GLU A 114 -6.47 -8.31 -3.38
CA GLU A 114 -5.27 -8.54 -2.59
C GLU A 114 -5.53 -8.81 -1.10
N GLY A 115 -6.71 -8.46 -0.59
CA GLY A 115 -7.04 -8.61 0.84
C GLY A 115 -6.24 -7.68 1.76
N ILE A 116 -5.75 -6.54 1.24
CA ILE A 116 -4.91 -5.59 1.97
C ILE A 116 -5.68 -4.33 2.39
N SER A 117 -5.12 -3.61 3.36
CA SER A 117 -5.59 -2.27 3.73
C SER A 117 -5.27 -1.26 2.62
N ARG A 118 -6.03 -0.17 2.56
CA ARG A 118 -5.78 0.91 1.59
C ARG A 118 -4.42 1.59 1.82
N GLN A 119 -4.01 1.73 3.08
CA GLN A 119 -2.71 2.32 3.44
C GLN A 119 -1.56 1.49 2.85
N LEU A 120 -1.58 0.16 3.05
CA LEU A 120 -0.58 -0.72 2.46
C LEU A 120 -0.61 -0.69 0.93
N GLY A 121 -1.79 -0.56 0.32
CA GLY A 121 -1.91 -0.37 -1.12
C GLY A 121 -1.22 0.92 -1.61
N ASN A 122 -1.46 2.04 -0.93
CA ASN A 122 -0.83 3.32 -1.25
C ASN A 122 0.69 3.22 -1.12
N TYR A 123 1.18 2.65 -0.02
CA TYR A 123 2.60 2.39 0.21
C TYR A 123 3.24 1.61 -0.94
N ARG A 124 2.63 0.48 -1.33
CA ARG A 124 3.13 -0.38 -2.41
C ARG A 124 3.18 0.36 -3.76
N LYS A 125 2.19 1.22 -4.02
CA LYS A 125 2.15 2.03 -5.24
C LYS A 125 3.21 3.14 -5.21
N ASP A 126 3.34 3.87 -4.10
CA ASP A 126 4.30 4.97 -3.98
C ASP A 126 5.75 4.45 -3.99
N THR A 127 6.01 3.32 -3.33
CA THR A 127 7.30 2.62 -3.41
C THR A 127 7.64 2.14 -4.81
N ALA A 128 6.67 1.61 -5.56
CA ALA A 128 6.88 1.21 -6.96
C ALA A 128 7.30 2.40 -7.83
N ILE A 129 6.62 3.55 -7.70
CA ILE A 129 6.94 4.78 -8.46
C ILE A 129 8.35 5.24 -8.13
N LEU A 130 8.71 5.25 -6.85
CA LEU A 130 10.01 5.70 -6.38
C LEU A 130 11.14 4.74 -6.79
N GLN A 131 10.92 3.43 -6.80
CA GLN A 131 11.89 2.45 -7.33
C GLN A 131 12.14 2.66 -8.83
N ILE A 132 11.08 2.88 -9.60
CA ILE A 132 11.17 3.17 -11.03
C ILE A 132 11.95 4.48 -11.26
N ALA A 133 11.63 5.54 -10.50
CA ALA A 133 12.35 6.81 -10.57
C ALA A 133 13.86 6.63 -10.31
N ARG A 134 14.21 5.93 -9.23
CA ARG A 134 15.60 5.61 -8.87
C ARG A 134 16.33 4.79 -9.92
N ALA A 135 15.64 3.91 -10.64
CA ALA A 135 16.22 3.14 -11.74
C ALA A 135 16.66 4.05 -12.90
N PHE A 136 15.92 5.13 -13.18
CA PHE A 136 16.31 6.14 -14.18
C PHE A 136 17.45 7.04 -13.71
N ASP A 137 17.55 7.30 -12.41
CA ASP A 137 18.61 8.14 -11.81
C ASP A 137 19.96 7.43 -11.65
N ARG A 138 20.21 6.38 -12.46
CA ARG A 138 21.44 5.57 -12.46
C ARG A 138 21.73 4.85 -11.14
N LYS A 139 20.68 4.46 -10.41
CA LYS A 139 20.79 3.75 -9.13
C LYS A 139 21.65 4.53 -8.12
N PRO A 140 21.20 5.71 -7.65
CA PRO A 140 22.00 6.56 -6.76
C PRO A 140 22.38 5.88 -5.43
N LEU A 141 21.59 4.89 -4.99
CA LEU A 141 21.90 4.04 -3.83
C LEU A 141 22.31 2.63 -4.28
N GLN A 142 23.18 1.96 -3.51
CA GLN A 142 23.57 0.57 -3.79
C GLN A 142 22.40 -0.43 -3.66
N HIS A 143 21.39 -0.11 -2.84
CA HIS A 143 20.26 -0.98 -2.53
C HIS A 143 18.90 -0.33 -2.84
N ASN A 144 18.70 0.20 -4.06
CA ASN A 144 17.40 0.82 -4.42
C ASN A 144 16.21 -0.15 -4.37
N GLU A 145 16.48 -1.45 -4.40
CA GLU A 145 15.50 -2.53 -4.38
C GLU A 145 14.99 -2.82 -2.96
N ASN A 146 15.77 -2.46 -1.94
CA ASN A 146 15.40 -2.59 -0.54
C ASN A 146 14.74 -1.29 -0.09
N THR A 147 13.41 -1.26 -0.09
CA THR A 147 12.64 -0.18 0.54
C THR A 147 12.39 -0.53 2.00
N ASP A 148 12.73 0.38 2.91
CA ASP A 148 12.34 0.25 4.32
C ASP A 148 10.82 0.19 4.41
N GLU A 149 10.31 -0.91 4.98
CA GLU A 149 8.90 -1.14 5.28
C GLU A 149 8.42 -0.25 6.44
N ALA A 150 8.48 1.08 6.26
CA ALA A 150 8.18 2.06 7.30
C ALA A 150 6.71 2.04 7.77
N ASP A 151 5.79 1.55 6.92
CA ASP A 151 4.35 1.57 7.20
C ASP A 151 3.88 0.37 8.04
N PHE A 152 4.75 -0.61 8.30
CA PHE A 152 4.45 -1.64 9.28
C PHE A 152 5.01 -1.24 10.64
N THR A 153 4.18 -1.33 11.69
CA THR A 153 4.62 -1.28 13.09
C THR A 153 5.37 -2.56 13.49
N ASN A 154 6.25 -3.06 12.63
CA ASN A 154 6.96 -4.34 12.80
C ASN A 154 8.25 -4.21 13.61
N HIS A 155 8.72 -2.98 13.86
CA HIS A 155 9.69 -2.77 14.93
C HIS A 155 8.96 -2.95 16.27
N PRO A 156 9.38 -3.91 17.13
CA PRO A 156 9.00 -3.85 18.52
C PRO A 156 9.44 -2.47 19.02
N GLU A 157 8.49 -1.66 19.46
CA GLU A 157 8.79 -0.45 20.23
C GLU A 157 9.47 -0.93 21.52
N ILE A 158 10.78 -1.17 21.49
CA ILE A 158 11.64 -1.28 22.68
C ILE A 158 11.94 0.14 23.14
N GLU A 159 10.91 0.96 23.23
CA GLU A 159 10.94 2.10 24.12
C GLU A 159 10.23 1.65 25.39
N ASP A 160 10.87 1.91 26.52
CA ASP A 160 10.28 1.69 27.83
C ASP A 160 9.04 2.57 27.91
N LYS A 161 7.87 2.00 27.59
CA LYS A 161 6.58 2.66 27.72
C LYS A 161 6.41 2.97 29.19
N ARG A 162 6.86 4.16 29.61
CA ARG A 162 6.39 4.78 30.84
C ARG A 162 4.91 5.01 30.60
N SER A 163 4.09 4.05 31.01
CA SER A 163 2.64 4.17 30.93
C SER A 163 2.22 5.49 31.57
N ILE A 164 1.83 6.47 30.75
CA ILE A 164 1.20 7.72 31.20
C ILE A 164 -0.24 7.45 31.68
N ILE A 165 -0.75 6.23 31.46
CA ILE A 165 -1.96 5.74 32.08
C ILE A 165 -1.70 5.67 33.58
N GLY A 166 -2.17 6.68 34.31
CA GLY A 166 -2.32 6.61 35.75
C GLY A 166 -3.04 5.31 36.06
N VAL A 167 -2.31 4.35 36.62
CA VAL A 167 -2.85 3.04 36.99
C VAL A 167 -4.06 3.33 37.88
N TRP A 168 -5.25 2.91 37.45
CA TRP A 168 -6.46 3.03 38.25
C TRP A 168 -6.31 2.05 39.43
N ARG A 169 -5.61 2.50 40.47
CA ARG A 169 -5.36 1.73 41.69
C ARG A 169 -5.72 2.59 42.89
N PRO A 170 -6.47 2.07 43.86
CA PRO A 170 -6.63 2.71 45.16
C PRO A 170 -5.25 2.86 45.83
N GLU A 171 -5.04 3.95 46.55
CA GLU A 171 -3.77 4.28 47.23
C GLU A 171 -3.32 3.18 48.22
N GLU A 172 -4.26 2.41 48.75
CA GLU A 172 -4.03 1.31 49.71
C GLU A 172 -3.57 -0.01 49.06
N SER A 173 -3.53 -0.07 47.74
CA SER A 173 -3.22 -1.31 47.04
C SER A 173 -1.73 -1.65 47.18
N LYS A 174 -1.41 -2.72 47.91
CA LYS A 174 -0.06 -3.30 47.92
C LYS A 174 0.15 -4.10 46.63
N PRO A 175 1.30 -3.99 45.94
CA PRO A 175 1.56 -4.80 44.77
C PRO A 175 1.50 -6.27 45.19
N VAL A 176 0.66 -7.07 44.53
CA VAL A 176 0.55 -8.51 44.79
C VAL A 176 1.72 -9.19 44.07
N CYS A 177 2.94 -8.81 44.44
CA CYS A 177 4.12 -9.64 44.29
C CYS A 177 4.37 -10.33 45.64
N GLY A 178 3.31 -10.97 46.16
CA GLY A 178 3.43 -12.00 47.18
C GLY A 178 3.95 -13.28 46.53
N PHE A 179 5.20 -13.25 46.06
CA PHE A 179 5.95 -14.47 45.83
C PHE A 179 6.30 -15.01 47.22
N ASP A 180 5.94 -16.28 47.44
CA ASP A 180 5.90 -17.02 48.69
C ASP A 180 6.88 -16.51 49.78
N GLY A 181 6.35 -16.02 50.91
CA GLY A 181 7.17 -15.51 52.02
C GLY A 181 8.08 -16.57 52.65
N ALA A 182 7.76 -17.85 52.43
CA ALA A 182 8.59 -18.97 52.82
C ALA A 182 9.88 -19.12 51.97
N LEU A 183 9.96 -18.49 50.79
CA LEU A 183 11.16 -18.50 49.95
C LEU A 183 12.13 -17.34 50.23
N GLN A 184 11.83 -16.47 51.21
CA GLN A 184 12.68 -15.35 51.62
C GLN A 184 13.69 -15.73 52.73
N ASP A 185 14.29 -16.92 52.65
CA ASP A 185 15.37 -17.32 53.56
C ASP A 185 16.69 -16.65 53.17
N PHE A 186 16.94 -15.44 53.70
CA PHE A 186 18.20 -14.70 53.52
C PHE A 186 19.34 -15.15 54.44
N SER A 187 19.17 -16.26 55.16
CA SER A 187 20.16 -16.82 56.11
C SER A 187 21.53 -17.05 55.46
N TRP A 188 21.56 -17.45 54.18
CA TRP A 188 22.81 -17.60 53.42
C TRP A 188 23.54 -16.26 53.20
N ALA A 189 22.80 -15.21 52.85
CA ALA A 189 23.37 -13.88 52.61
C ALA A 189 23.95 -13.28 53.91
N GLU A 190 23.27 -13.49 55.03
CA GLU A 190 23.75 -13.11 56.36
C GLU A 190 25.05 -13.85 56.74
N ALA A 191 25.10 -15.17 56.52
CA ALA A 191 26.30 -15.97 56.75
C ALA A 191 27.49 -15.54 55.86
N GLN A 192 27.23 -15.17 54.61
CA GLN A 192 28.24 -14.66 53.68
C GLN A 192 28.78 -13.30 54.12
N ASN A 193 27.91 -12.41 54.60
CA ASN A 193 28.29 -11.11 55.13
C ASN A 193 29.09 -11.23 56.44
N ALA A 194 28.76 -12.18 57.31
CA ALA A 194 29.54 -12.48 58.52
C ALA A 194 30.97 -12.92 58.16
N ARG A 195 31.12 -13.87 57.21
CA ARG A 195 32.45 -14.29 56.71
C ARG A 195 33.23 -13.15 56.04
N ARG A 196 32.55 -12.20 55.40
CA ARG A 196 33.21 -11.00 54.83
C ARG A 196 33.72 -10.09 55.95
N ARG A 197 32.93 -9.86 57.00
CA ARG A 197 33.34 -9.10 58.19
C ARG A 197 34.54 -9.71 58.90
N GLU A 198 34.57 -11.04 59.06
CA GLU A 198 35.71 -11.74 59.67
C GLU A 198 36.99 -11.60 58.82
N ARG A 199 36.88 -11.71 57.49
CA ARG A 199 38.03 -11.50 56.59
C ARG A 199 38.54 -10.07 56.65
N GLU A 200 37.66 -9.08 56.69
CA GLU A 200 38.05 -7.67 56.83
C GLU A 200 38.69 -7.38 58.19
N ALA A 201 38.16 -7.97 59.27
CA ALA A 201 38.75 -7.87 60.60
C ALA A 201 40.16 -8.49 60.63
N ARG A 202 40.33 -9.67 60.04
CA ARG A 202 41.65 -10.32 59.90
C ARG A 202 42.62 -9.50 59.04
N ARG A 203 42.14 -8.82 58.00
CA ARG A 203 42.96 -7.95 57.15
C ARG A 203 43.34 -6.63 57.84
N LYS A 204 42.55 -6.16 58.80
CA LYS A 204 42.87 -4.98 59.62
C LYS A 204 43.80 -5.29 60.80
N ALA A 205 43.84 -6.55 61.25
CA ALA A 205 44.67 -6.99 62.36
C ALA A 205 46.06 -7.50 61.95
N ALA A 206 46.29 -7.71 60.65
CA ALA A 206 47.59 -8.02 60.04
C ALA A 206 48.22 -6.73 59.49
#